data_AF-A0A7W8NSR8-F1
#
_entry.id   AF-A0A7W8NSR8-F1
#
_cell.length_a   1.000
_cell.length_b   1.000
_cell.length_c   1.000
_cell.angle_alpha   90.00
_cell.angle_beta   90.00
_cell.angle_gamma   90.00
#
_symmetry.space_group_name_H-M   'P 1'
#
loop_
_entity.id
_entity.type
_entity.pdbx_description
1 polymer ?
#
loop_
_entity_poly.entity_id
_entity_poly.type
_entity_poly.pdbx_seq_one_letter_code
_entity_poly.pdbx_strand_id
1 'polypeptide(L)'
;MALPELILYTRAGCHLCELAEEHLRALDFRYRPVDVDHDAALRAHYGDDVPVLTLDGRTLAKGVLGRQRLSTLKIVLLRDARSP
;
A
#
# COMPACT_ATOMS: atom_id res chain seq x y z
N MET A 1 -18.66 8.43 1.88
CA MET A 1 -17.61 8.20 0.87
C MET A 1 -16.41 7.62 1.59
N ALA A 2 -16.09 6.35 1.32
CA ALA A 2 -14.93 5.71 1.93
C ALA A 2 -13.89 5.44 0.85
N LEU A 3 -12.62 5.58 1.21
CA LEU A 3 -11.54 5.01 0.40
C LEU A 3 -11.75 3.49 0.31
N PRO A 4 -11.46 2.87 -0.84
CA PRO A 4 -11.46 1.42 -0.94
C PRO A 4 -10.39 0.82 -0.01
N GLU A 5 -10.59 -0.42 0.40
CA GLU A 5 -9.59 -1.14 1.20
C GLU A 5 -8.41 -1.53 0.32
N LEU A 6 -7.20 -1.13 0.72
CA LEU A 6 -5.95 -1.42 0.04
C LEU A 6 -5.25 -2.62 0.66
N ILE A 7 -4.43 -3.32 -0.11
CA ILE A 7 -3.53 -4.34 0.42
C ILE A 7 -2.11 -3.79 0.44
N LEU A 8 -1.50 -3.75 1.63
CA LEU A 8 -0.11 -3.38 1.80
C LEU A 8 0.73 -4.65 1.98
N TYR A 9 1.48 -5.01 0.97
CA TYR A 9 2.50 -6.05 1.08
C TYR A 9 3.71 -5.48 1.81
N THR A 10 4.03 -6.10 2.94
CA THR A 10 5.08 -5.69 3.88
C THR A 10 5.92 -6.91 4.25
N ARG A 11 7.03 -6.68 4.97
CA ARG A 11 7.85 -7.74 5.55
C ARG A 11 8.42 -7.31 6.89
N ALA A 12 8.71 -8.28 7.75
CA ALA A 12 9.37 -8.03 9.01
C ALA A 12 10.79 -7.45 8.82
N GLY A 13 11.16 -6.48 9.66
CA GLY A 13 12.50 -5.88 9.68
C GLY A 13 12.80 -4.90 8.55
N CYS A 14 11.78 -4.40 7.83
CA CYS A 14 11.96 -3.39 6.78
C CYS A 14 11.54 -1.99 7.26
N HIS A 15 12.53 -1.11 7.45
CA HIS A 15 12.28 0.26 7.88
C HIS A 15 11.36 1.06 6.93
N LEU A 16 11.46 0.80 5.61
CA LEU A 16 10.57 1.43 4.63
C LEU A 16 9.11 1.02 4.80
N CYS A 17 8.86 -0.22 5.22
CA CYS A 17 7.51 -0.71 5.47
C CYS A 17 6.89 -0.02 6.70
N GLU A 18 7.66 0.14 7.77
CA GLU A 18 7.23 0.85 8.98
C GLU A 18 6.83 2.29 8.65
N LEU A 19 7.69 3.02 7.92
CA LEU A 19 7.40 4.38 7.47
C LEU A 19 6.15 4.46 6.59
N ALA A 20 5.96 3.49 5.69
CA ALA A 20 4.79 3.42 4.85
C ALA A 20 3.50 3.25 5.66
N GLU A 21 3.50 2.35 6.65
CA GLU A 21 2.38 2.16 7.55
C GLU A 21 2.07 3.41 8.37
N GLU A 22 3.09 4.07 8.92
CA GLU A 22 2.93 5.32 9.65
C GLU A 22 2.27 6.40 8.77
N HIS A 23 2.71 6.54 7.52
CA HIS A 23 2.15 7.51 6.60
C HIS A 23 0.73 7.16 6.15
N LEU A 24 0.42 5.88 5.92
CA LEU A 24 -0.93 5.42 5.59
C LEU A 24 -1.91 5.67 6.75
N ARG A 25 -1.50 5.39 7.99
CA ARG A 25 -2.28 5.69 9.20
C ARG A 25 -2.48 7.19 9.37
N ALA A 26 -1.41 7.99 9.24
CA ALA A 26 -1.49 9.45 9.37
C ALA A 26 -2.41 10.10 8.32
N LEU A 27 -2.53 9.47 7.14
CA LEU A 27 -3.39 9.93 6.07
C LEU A 27 -4.78 9.27 6.09
N ASP A 28 -5.13 8.49 7.12
CA ASP A 28 -6.42 7.80 7.24
C ASP A 28 -6.77 6.98 5.99
N PHE A 29 -5.83 6.12 5.56
CA PHE A 29 -6.07 5.11 4.54
C PHE A 29 -6.65 3.84 5.16
N ARG A 30 -7.58 3.20 4.45
CA ARG A 30 -8.01 1.84 4.76
C ARG A 30 -7.08 0.88 4.07
N TYR A 31 -6.32 0.10 4.84
CA TYR A 31 -5.42 -0.90 4.29
C TYR A 31 -5.33 -2.13 5.18
N ARG A 32 -5.00 -3.27 4.58
CA ARG A 32 -4.71 -4.52 5.26
C ARG A 32 -3.24 -4.91 4.99
N PRO A 33 -2.39 -5.00 6.03
CA PRO A 33 -1.03 -5.48 5.86
C PRO A 33 -1.04 -6.99 5.57
N VAL A 34 -0.22 -7.41 4.61
CA VAL A 34 0.03 -8.80 4.25
C VAL A 34 1.53 -9.01 4.26
N ASP A 35 1.98 -9.91 5.13
CA ASP A 35 3.39 -10.28 5.19
C ASP A 35 3.73 -11.21 4.02
N VAL A 36 4.65 -10.78 3.16
CA VAL A 36 5.10 -11.56 2.00
C VAL A 36 5.97 -12.74 2.42
N ASP A 37 6.61 -12.71 3.58
CA ASP A 37 7.48 -13.81 4.04
C ASP A 37 6.66 -15.07 4.42
N HIS A 38 5.34 -14.93 4.63
CA HIS A 38 4.43 -16.05 4.88
C HIS A 38 4.05 -16.85 3.62
N ASP A 39 4.30 -16.33 2.41
CA ASP A 39 3.95 -17.00 1.16
C ASP A 39 5.09 -16.87 0.14
N ALA A 40 5.64 -18.00 -0.29
CA ALA A 40 6.77 -18.04 -1.22
C ALA A 40 6.46 -17.37 -2.58
N ALA A 41 5.21 -17.43 -3.05
CA ALA A 41 4.81 -16.77 -4.28
C ALA A 41 4.76 -15.25 -4.09
N LEU A 42 4.17 -14.76 -3.00
CA LEU A 42 4.15 -13.32 -2.68
C LEU A 42 5.57 -12.78 -2.48
N ARG A 43 6.43 -13.53 -1.80
CA ARG A 43 7.85 -13.17 -1.63
C ARG A 43 8.58 -13.06 -2.95
N ALA A 44 8.33 -13.97 -3.89
CA ALA A 44 8.94 -13.91 -5.23
C ALA A 44 8.40 -12.74 -6.08
N HIS A 45 7.12 -12.39 -5.92
CA HIS A 45 6.49 -11.31 -6.68
C HIS A 45 6.73 -9.91 -6.13
N TYR A 46 6.69 -9.75 -4.81
CA TYR A 46 6.71 -8.44 -4.15
C TYR A 46 7.88 -8.25 -3.19
N GLY A 47 8.59 -9.31 -2.79
CA GLY A 47 9.60 -9.25 -1.74
C GLY A 47 10.78 -8.30 -1.99
N ASP A 48 11.10 -8.02 -3.26
CA ASP A 48 12.15 -7.05 -3.64
C ASP A 48 11.63 -5.59 -3.68
N ASP A 49 10.32 -5.43 -3.90
CA ASP A 49 9.65 -4.14 -4.10
C ASP A 49 8.92 -3.63 -2.85
N VAL A 50 8.92 -4.40 -1.75
CA VAL A 50 8.24 -4.01 -0.50
C VAL A 50 8.79 -2.68 0.03
N PRO A 51 7.93 -1.79 0.55
CA PRO A 51 6.47 -1.95 0.68
C PRO A 51 5.72 -1.74 -0.65
N VAL A 52 4.73 -2.60 -0.93
CA VAL A 52 3.88 -2.52 -2.14
C VAL A 52 2.43 -2.32 -1.76
N LEU A 53 1.80 -1.26 -2.26
CA LEU A 53 0.40 -0.95 -2.06
C LEU A 53 -0.41 -1.31 -3.31
N THR A 54 -1.43 -2.14 -3.13
CA THR A 54 -2.29 -2.61 -4.22
C THR A 54 -3.77 -2.40 -3.89
N LEU A 55 -4.58 -2.29 -4.93
CA LEU A 55 -6.04 -2.22 -4.86
C LEU A 55 -6.62 -3.17 -5.89
N ASP A 56 -7.43 -4.13 -5.46
CA ASP A 56 -8.09 -5.10 -6.35
C ASP A 56 -7.11 -5.79 -7.33
N GLY A 57 -5.93 -6.18 -6.82
CA GLY A 57 -4.86 -6.79 -7.61
C GLY A 57 -4.02 -5.82 -8.46
N ARG A 58 -4.35 -4.53 -8.50
CA ARG A 58 -3.57 -3.50 -9.22
C ARG A 58 -2.57 -2.82 -8.30
N THR A 59 -1.29 -2.80 -8.69
CA THR A 59 -0.25 -2.09 -7.96
C THR A 59 -0.40 -0.58 -8.14
N LEU A 60 -0.66 0.13 -7.04
CA LEU A 60 -0.79 1.58 -7.02
C LEU A 60 0.54 2.27 -6.79
N ALA A 61 1.34 1.74 -5.85
CA ALA A 61 2.63 2.29 -5.50
C ALA A 61 3.52 1.20 -4.88
N LYS A 62 4.83 1.34 -5.06
CA LYS A 62 5.85 0.45 -4.49
C LYS A 62 7.10 1.23 -4.09
N GLY A 63 7.92 0.66 -3.20
CA GLY A 63 9.15 1.24 -2.68
C GLY A 63 8.89 2.42 -1.74
N VAL A 64 9.41 3.62 -2.08
CA VAL A 64 9.28 4.80 -1.19
C VAL A 64 7.85 5.34 -1.22
N LEU A 65 7.10 5.02 -0.16
CA LEU A 65 5.72 5.46 0.09
C LEU A 65 5.69 6.71 1.00
N GLY A 66 6.35 7.79 0.56
CA GLY A 66 6.37 9.05 1.31
C GLY A 66 5.02 9.76 1.36
N ARG A 67 4.81 10.61 2.39
CA ARG A 67 3.56 11.37 2.60
C ARG A 67 3.05 12.09 1.35
N GLN A 68 3.89 12.84 0.64
CA GLN A 68 3.45 13.60 -0.55
C GLN A 68 2.89 12.67 -1.64
N ARG A 69 3.55 11.53 -1.88
CA ARG A 69 3.14 10.57 -2.91
C ARG A 69 1.80 9.92 -2.54
N LEU A 70 1.64 9.54 -1.27
CA LEU A 70 0.39 8.99 -0.75
C LEU A 70 -0.76 10.01 -0.75
N SER A 71 -0.50 11.28 -0.43
CA SER A 71 -1.50 12.35 -0.50
C SER A 71 -2.03 12.53 -1.91
N THR A 72 -1.16 12.57 -2.92
CA THR A 72 -1.59 12.63 -4.33
C THR A 72 -2.39 11.39 -4.72
N LEU A 73 -1.93 10.20 -4.31
CA LEU A 73 -2.63 8.95 -4.59
C LEU A 73 -4.04 8.94 -3.98
N LYS A 74 -4.21 9.45 -2.76
CA LYS A 74 -5.53 9.59 -2.09
C LYS A 74 -6.50 10.39 -2.95
N ILE A 75 -6.05 11.50 -3.52
CA ILE A 75 -6.88 12.35 -4.38
C ILE A 75 -7.32 11.59 -5.64
N VAL A 76 -6.42 10.83 -6.26
CA VAL A 76 -6.72 10.01 -7.44
C VAL A 76 -7.73 8.92 -7.10
N LEU A 77 -7.50 8.16 -6.03
CA LEU A 77 -8.40 7.08 -5.61
C LEU A 77 -9.80 7.59 -5.25
N LEU A 78 -9.90 8.74 -4.58
CA LEU A 78 -11.19 9.36 -4.27
C LEU A 78 -11.93 9.81 -5.54
N ARG A 79 -11.22 10.14 -6.62
CA ARG A 79 -11.83 10.44 -7.93
C ARG A 79 -12.25 9.17 -8.65
N ASP A 80 -11.45 8.12 -8.62
CA ASP A 80 -11.74 6.87 -9.31
C ASP A 80 -12.91 6.11 -8.67
N ALA A 81 -13.01 6.13 -7.33
CA ALA A 81 -14.15 5.58 -6.59
C ALA A 81 -15.49 6.32 -6.84
N ARG A 82 -15.51 7.35 -7.68
CA ARG A 82 -16.75 8.00 -8.17
C ARG A 82 -17.23 7.46 -9.51
N SER A 83 -16.49 6.59 -10.19
CA SER A 83 -16.97 5.94 -11.41
C SER A 83 -17.94 4.81 -11.04
N PRO A 84 -19.21 4.88 -11.47
CA PRO A 84 -20.23 3.87 -11.21
C PRO A 84 -20.02 2.58 -12.00
#